data_AF-A0A2V7YDQ8-F1
#
_entry.id   AF-A0A2V7YDQ8-F1
#
_cell.length_a   1.000
_cell.length_b   1.000
_cell.length_c   1.000
_cell.angle_alpha   90.00
_cell.angle_beta   90.00
_cell.angle_gamma   90.00
#
_symmetry.space_group_name_H-M   'P 1'
#
loop_
_entity.id
_entity.type
_entity.pdbx_description
1 polymer ?
#
loop_
_entity_poly.entity_id
_entity_poly.type
_entity_poly.pdbx_seq_one_letter_code
_entity_poly.pdbx_strand_id
1 'polypeptide(L)'
;MSASRSPAAEYLRFLLWAVAIGVAAALLGYVPTRRMGGDGALPAMIAGLVIGLIASAVGALPILLARRSGAVPSPIQGLLSTAIRFAALVVLGVSAALSGAFATRPLIVWIALGYAAQLALDVRYAVRGV
;
A
#
# COMPACT_ATOMS: atom_id res chain seq x y z
N MET A 1 14.87 30.30 7.10
CA MET A 1 13.51 29.96 6.64
C MET A 1 13.59 28.66 5.85
N SER A 2 13.29 27.52 6.47
CA SER A 2 13.17 26.25 5.76
C SER A 2 11.94 26.33 4.85
N ALA A 3 12.12 26.25 3.53
CA ALA A 3 11.01 26.20 2.60
C ALA A 3 10.02 25.11 3.06
N SER A 4 8.77 25.50 3.32
CA SER A 4 7.70 24.56 3.59
C SER A 4 7.62 23.62 2.38
N ARG A 5 7.94 22.34 2.57
CA ARG A 5 7.86 21.36 1.48
C ARG A 5 6.43 21.28 0.99
N SER A 6 6.24 21.24 -0.33
CA SER A 6 4.89 21.15 -0.89
C SER A 6 4.26 19.79 -0.52
N PRO A 7 2.98 19.75 -0.12
CA PRO A 7 2.30 18.48 0.20
C PRO A 7 2.32 17.46 -0.95
N ALA A 8 2.37 17.96 -2.19
CA ALA A 8 2.51 17.11 -3.37
C ALA A 8 3.88 16.42 -3.46
N ALA A 9 4.96 17.11 -3.10
CA ALA A 9 6.30 16.52 -3.09
C ALA A 9 6.45 15.48 -1.97
N GLU A 10 5.86 15.73 -0.79
CA GLU A 10 5.82 14.74 0.29
C GLU A 10 5.04 13.49 -0.10
N TYR A 11 3.89 13.66 -0.76
CA TYR A 11 3.10 12.54 -1.26
C TYR A 11 3.82 11.76 -2.35
N LEU A 12 4.51 12.44 -3.28
CA LEU A 12 5.33 11.76 -4.28
C LEU A 12 6.45 10.94 -3.61
N ARG A 13 7.10 11.51 -2.58
CA ARG A 13 8.13 10.80 -1.80
C ARG A 13 7.54 9.58 -1.08
N PHE A 14 6.34 9.72 -0.52
CA PHE A 14 5.60 8.60 0.05
C PHE A 14 5.35 7.49 -0.97
N LEU A 15 4.87 7.81 -2.18
CA LEU A 15 4.65 6.83 -3.24
C LEU A 15 5.95 6.12 -3.65
N LEU A 16 7.06 6.85 -3.76
CA LEU A 16 8.36 6.27 -4.07
C LEU A 16 8.81 5.27 -2.99
N TRP A 17 8.62 5.60 -1.71
CA TRP A 17 8.90 4.67 -0.62
C TRP A 17 7.96 3.47 -0.63
N ALA A 18 6.67 3.66 -0.95
CA ALA A 18 5.72 2.57 -1.04
C ALA A 18 6.12 1.58 -2.14
N VAL A 19 6.52 2.08 -3.31
CA VAL A 19 7.09 1.27 -4.40
C VAL A 19 8.36 0.54 -3.93
N ALA A 20 9.28 1.25 -3.27
CA ALA A 20 10.53 0.65 -2.80
C ALA A 20 10.29 -0.49 -1.79
N ILE A 21 9.35 -0.33 -0.87
CA ILE A 21 8.94 -1.39 0.08
C ILE A 21 8.34 -2.58 -0.69
N GLY A 22 7.48 -2.32 -1.68
CA GLY A 22 6.90 -3.36 -2.52
C GLY A 22 7.97 -4.16 -3.30
N VAL A 23 8.94 -3.47 -3.89
CA VAL A 23 10.08 -4.09 -4.59
C VAL A 23 10.92 -4.92 -3.62
N ALA A 24 11.27 -4.36 -2.45
CA ALA A 24 12.03 -5.09 -1.43
C ALA A 24 11.28 -6.35 -0.96
N ALA A 25 9.97 -6.25 -0.72
CA ALA A 25 9.14 -7.37 -0.35
C ALA A 25 9.08 -8.44 -1.45
N ALA A 26 8.96 -8.05 -2.73
CA ALA A 26 9.00 -8.97 -3.86
C ALA A 26 10.35 -9.70 -3.97
N LEU A 27 11.46 -8.99 -3.79
CA LEU A 27 12.80 -9.57 -3.83
C LEU A 27 13.02 -10.59 -2.71
N LEU A 28 12.66 -10.24 -1.47
CA LEU A 28 12.72 -11.15 -0.33
C LEU A 28 11.76 -12.34 -0.47
N GLY A 29 10.62 -12.10 -1.12
CA GLY A 29 9.55 -13.05 -1.34
C GLY A 29 9.73 -14.01 -2.50
N TYR A 30 10.66 -13.74 -3.42
CA TYR A 30 10.75 -14.44 -4.70
C TYR A 30 10.95 -15.95 -4.53
N VAL A 31 12.00 -16.34 -3.79
CA VAL A 31 12.33 -17.75 -3.55
C VAL A 31 11.22 -18.50 -2.79
N PRO A 32 10.73 -18.02 -1.62
CA PRO A 32 9.69 -18.75 -0.89
C PRO A 32 8.37 -18.84 -1.69
N THR A 33 8.05 -17.83 -2.50
CA THR A 33 6.83 -17.88 -3.32
C THR A 33 6.93 -18.89 -4.45
N ARG A 34 8.09 -18.98 -5.13
CA ARG A 34 8.32 -20.05 -6.12
C ARG A 34 8.22 -21.43 -5.50
N ARG A 35 8.69 -21.61 -4.25
CA ARG A 35 8.56 -22.89 -3.54
C ARG A 35 7.10 -23.22 -3.18
N MET A 36 6.23 -22.22 -3.03
CA MET A 36 4.83 -22.43 -2.65
C MET A 36 3.95 -22.93 -3.81
N GLY A 37 4.24 -22.53 -5.05
CA GLY A 37 3.36 -22.87 -6.19
C GLY A 37 4.03 -22.79 -7.57
N GLY A 38 5.35 -22.89 -7.62
CA GLY A 38 6.13 -22.77 -8.85
C GLY A 38 6.09 -21.36 -9.44
N ASP A 39 6.36 -21.26 -10.74
CA ASP A 39 6.42 -19.96 -11.44
C ASP A 39 5.03 -19.31 -11.57
N GLY A 40 3.95 -20.10 -11.53
CA GLY A 40 2.57 -19.61 -11.51
C GLY A 40 2.17 -18.85 -10.23
N ALA A 41 2.95 -18.97 -9.14
CA ALA A 41 2.71 -18.22 -7.91
C ALA A 41 3.27 -16.78 -7.94
N LEU A 42 4.23 -16.50 -8.83
CA LEU A 42 4.89 -15.19 -8.92
C LEU A 42 3.94 -14.06 -9.38
N PRO A 43 3.07 -14.26 -10.40
CA PRO A 43 2.08 -13.24 -10.76
C PRO A 43 1.14 -12.91 -9.59
N ALA A 44 0.78 -13.90 -8.77
CA ALA A 44 -0.08 -13.71 -7.60
C ALA A 44 0.62 -12.87 -6.50
N MET A 45 1.93 -13.06 -6.30
CA MET A 45 2.73 -12.20 -5.43
C MET A 45 2.74 -10.74 -5.89
N ILE A 46 3.05 -10.53 -7.17
CA ILE A 46 3.10 -9.18 -7.75
C ILE A 46 1.72 -8.52 -7.62
N ALA A 47 0.64 -9.24 -7.95
CA ALA A 47 -0.72 -8.74 -7.80
C ALA A 47 -1.02 -8.35 -6.35
N GLY A 48 -0.71 -9.21 -5.37
CA GLY A 48 -0.94 -8.90 -3.95
C GLY A 48 -0.18 -7.66 -3.47
N LEU A 49 1.07 -7.50 -3.88
CA LEU A 49 1.89 -6.32 -3.57
C LEU A 49 1.36 -5.05 -4.23
N VAL A 50 0.95 -5.13 -5.50
CA VAL A 50 0.34 -4.02 -6.24
C VAL A 50 -0.98 -3.59 -5.58
N ILE A 51 -1.82 -4.55 -5.16
CA ILE A 51 -3.06 -4.26 -4.42
C ILE A 51 -2.74 -3.52 -3.11
N GLY A 52 -1.76 -3.99 -2.34
CA GLY A 52 -1.32 -3.32 -1.12
C GLY A 52 -0.82 -1.90 -1.36
N LEU A 53 -0.08 -1.68 -2.45
CA LEU A 53 0.41 -0.37 -2.87
C LEU A 53 -0.73 0.57 -3.28
N ILE A 54 -1.66 0.12 -4.12
CA ILE A 54 -2.81 0.92 -4.55
C ILE A 54 -3.67 1.28 -3.33
N ALA A 55 -3.92 0.31 -2.45
CA ALA A 55 -4.68 0.55 -1.22
C ALA A 55 -4.01 1.62 -0.34
N SER A 56 -2.70 1.55 -0.14
CA SER A 56 -1.93 2.55 0.61
C SER A 56 -1.97 3.93 -0.07
N ALA A 57 -1.77 4.00 -1.40
CA ALA A 57 -1.84 5.24 -2.16
C ALA A 57 -3.21 5.94 -2.05
N VAL A 58 -4.30 5.20 -2.30
CA VAL A 58 -5.66 5.75 -2.21
C VAL A 58 -6.03 6.06 -0.76
N GLY A 59 -5.62 5.20 0.17
CA GLY A 59 -5.81 5.40 1.60
C GLY A 59 -5.14 6.66 2.14
N ALA A 60 -4.02 7.09 1.57
CA ALA A 60 -3.30 8.30 2.00
C ALA A 60 -3.95 9.62 1.52
N LEU A 61 -4.97 9.57 0.65
CA LEU A 61 -5.60 10.77 0.08
C LEU A 61 -6.26 11.70 1.11
N PRO A 62 -7.03 11.23 2.12
CA PRO A 62 -7.61 12.12 3.14
C PRO A 62 -6.54 12.93 3.88
N ILE A 63 -5.39 12.31 4.18
CA ILE A 63 -4.25 12.97 4.84
C ILE A 63 -3.63 14.01 3.90
N LEU A 64 -3.44 13.68 2.62
CA LEU A 64 -2.92 14.61 1.62
C LEU A 64 -3.83 15.84 1.47
N LEU A 65 -5.13 15.62 1.36
CA LEU A 65 -6.12 16.69 1.19
C LEU A 65 -6.13 17.63 2.41
N ALA A 66 -6.04 17.08 3.62
CA ALA A 66 -5.92 17.86 4.85
C ALA A 66 -4.70 18.79 4.84
N ARG A 67 -3.54 18.24 4.49
CA ARG A 67 -2.27 18.98 4.42
C ARG A 67 -2.30 20.06 3.34
N ARG A 68 -2.93 19.79 2.19
CA ARG A 68 -3.12 20.80 1.13
C ARG A 68 -3.95 21.99 1.59
N SER A 69 -4.92 21.77 2.48
CA SER A 69 -5.71 22.85 3.10
C SER A 69 -4.97 23.58 4.24
N GLY A 70 -3.70 23.25 4.49
CA GLY A 70 -2.90 23.82 5.59
C GLY A 70 -3.28 23.32 6.98
N ALA A 71 -4.15 22.30 7.06
CA ALA A 71 -4.60 21.74 8.33
C ALA A 71 -3.68 20.59 8.80
N VAL A 72 -3.52 20.48 10.11
CA VAL A 72 -2.94 19.29 10.73
C VAL A 72 -3.96 18.15 10.63
N PRO A 73 -3.56 16.94 10.17
CA PRO A 73 -4.51 15.85 10.03
C PRO A 73 -5.22 15.50 11.34
N SER A 74 -6.56 15.44 11.31
CA SER A 74 -7.37 15.11 12.49
C SER A 74 -7.55 13.60 12.66
N PRO A 75 -7.95 13.11 13.85
CA PRO A 75 -8.26 11.69 14.04
C PRO A 75 -9.30 11.14 13.06
N ILE A 76 -10.27 11.97 12.63
CA ILE A 76 -11.28 11.60 11.63
C ILE A 76 -10.62 11.29 10.29
N GLN A 77 -9.63 12.09 9.87
CA GLN A 77 -8.91 11.82 8.62
C GLN A 77 -8.02 10.59 8.71
N GLY A 78 -7.45 10.30 9.88
CA GLY A 78 -6.75 9.03 10.14
C GLY A 78 -7.69 7.82 10.03
N LEU A 79 -8.90 7.93 10.59
CA LEU A 79 -9.93 6.90 10.47
C LEU A 79 -10.37 6.71 9.01
N LEU A 80 -10.67 7.80 8.29
CA LEU A 80 -11.03 7.75 6.87
C LEU A 80 -9.91 7.16 6.03
N SER A 81 -8.66 7.54 6.30
CA SER A 81 -7.49 7.01 5.59
C SER A 81 -7.39 5.48 5.74
N THR A 82 -7.53 4.98 6.96
CA THR A 82 -7.52 3.54 7.26
C THR A 82 -8.72 2.83 6.64
N ALA A 83 -9.92 3.42 6.73
CA ALA A 83 -11.15 2.85 6.17
C ALA A 83 -11.08 2.74 4.64
N ILE A 84 -10.66 3.80 3.95
CA ILE A 84 -10.50 3.83 2.49
C ILE A 84 -9.44 2.82 2.05
N ARG A 85 -8.31 2.76 2.77
CA ARG A 85 -7.26 1.78 2.50
C ARG A 85 -7.79 0.35 2.59
N PHE A 86 -8.49 0.04 3.67
CA PHE A 86 -9.04 -1.30 3.88
C PHE A 86 -10.10 -1.64 2.83
N ALA A 87 -11.00 -0.70 2.51
CA ALA A 87 -12.00 -0.86 1.46
C ALA A 87 -11.36 -1.14 0.09
N ALA A 88 -10.33 -0.36 -0.29
CA ALA A 88 -9.59 -0.58 -1.53
C ALA A 88 -8.93 -1.96 -1.57
N LEU A 89 -8.31 -2.39 -0.46
CA LEU A 89 -7.73 -3.73 -0.34
C LEU A 89 -8.79 -4.82 -0.49
N VAL A 90 -9.93 -4.71 0.18
CA VAL A 90 -11.01 -5.70 0.10
C VAL A 90 -11.57 -5.77 -1.30
N VAL A 91 -11.91 -4.63 -1.92
CA VAL A 91 -12.46 -4.60 -3.28
C VAL A 91 -11.48 -5.23 -4.28
N LEU A 92 -10.23 -4.75 -4.31
CA LEU A 92 -9.24 -5.26 -5.27
C LEU A 92 -8.84 -6.70 -4.98
N GLY A 93 -8.69 -7.06 -3.70
CA GLY A 93 -8.33 -8.41 -3.28
C GLY A 93 -9.41 -9.44 -3.62
N VAL A 94 -10.68 -9.12 -3.35
CA VAL A 94 -11.82 -9.98 -3.71
C VAL A 94 -11.94 -10.07 -5.23
N SER A 95 -11.85 -8.96 -5.97
CA SER A 95 -11.88 -8.98 -7.44
C SER A 95 -10.75 -9.84 -8.03
N ALA A 96 -9.53 -9.74 -7.50
CA ALA A 96 -8.39 -10.54 -7.95
C ALA A 96 -8.54 -12.01 -7.58
N ALA A 97 -9.08 -12.34 -6.40
CA ALA A 97 -9.31 -13.71 -5.97
C ALA A 97 -10.41 -14.40 -6.80
N LEU A 98 -11.46 -13.67 -7.17
CA LEU A 98 -12.58 -14.18 -7.95
C LEU A 98 -12.31 -14.23 -9.47
N SER A 99 -11.27 -13.58 -9.97
CA SER A 99 -10.97 -13.55 -11.40
C SER A 99 -10.50 -14.90 -11.96
N GLY A 100 -10.04 -15.82 -11.12
CA GLY A 100 -9.41 -17.07 -11.53
C GLY A 100 -8.04 -16.90 -12.19
N ALA A 101 -7.53 -15.67 -12.34
CA ALA A 101 -6.27 -15.38 -13.02
C ALA A 101 -5.03 -15.65 -12.16
N PHE A 102 -5.20 -15.76 -10.83
CA PHE A 102 -4.10 -15.88 -9.88
C PHE A 102 -4.29 -17.08 -8.97
N ALA A 103 -3.17 -17.72 -8.59
CA ALA A 103 -3.19 -18.71 -7.53
C ALA A 103 -3.63 -18.07 -6.20
N THR A 104 -4.78 -18.50 -5.68
CA THR A 104 -5.45 -17.85 -4.54
C THR A 104 -4.61 -17.84 -3.26
N ARG A 105 -3.91 -18.94 -2.96
CA ARG A 105 -3.07 -19.05 -1.75
C ARG A 105 -1.95 -17.99 -1.73
N PRO A 106 -1.03 -17.94 -2.72
CA PRO A 106 0.00 -16.90 -2.73
C PRO A 106 -0.59 -15.50 -2.87
N LEU A 107 -1.71 -15.32 -3.58
CA LEU A 107 -2.37 -14.02 -3.68
C LEU A 107 -2.78 -13.48 -2.30
N ILE A 108 -3.51 -14.27 -1.51
CA ILE A 108 -3.98 -13.86 -0.17
C ILE A 108 -2.80 -13.57 0.76
N VAL A 109 -1.78 -14.44 0.74
CA VAL A 109 -0.56 -14.25 1.55
C VAL A 109 0.10 -12.91 1.22
N TRP A 110 0.27 -12.60 -0.07
CA TRP A 110 0.94 -11.38 -0.48
C TRP A 110 0.11 -10.11 -0.37
N ILE A 111 -1.23 -10.22 -0.42
CA ILE A 111 -2.12 -9.12 -0.02
C ILE A 111 -1.90 -8.79 1.46
N ALA A 112 -1.89 -9.80 2.33
CA ALA A 112 -1.70 -9.60 3.77
C ALA A 112 -0.31 -9.04 4.10
N LEU A 113 0.74 -9.61 3.52
CA LEU A 113 2.12 -9.12 3.71
C LEU A 113 2.32 -7.73 3.12
N GLY A 114 1.80 -7.47 1.92
CA GLY A 114 1.86 -6.16 1.28
C GLY A 114 1.15 -5.10 2.12
N TYR A 115 -0.02 -5.41 2.67
CA TYR A 115 -0.72 -4.53 3.59
C TYR A 115 0.10 -4.28 4.87
N ALA A 116 0.61 -5.33 5.50
CA ALA A 116 1.41 -5.18 6.72
C ALA A 116 2.68 -4.33 6.46
N ALA A 117 3.39 -4.58 5.36
CA ALA A 117 4.62 -3.86 5.02
C ALA A 117 4.40 -2.36 4.79
N GLN A 118 3.29 -1.98 4.15
CA GLN A 118 2.96 -0.57 3.89
C GLN A 118 2.41 0.16 5.13
N LEU A 119 1.90 -0.56 6.14
CA LEU A 119 1.23 0.06 7.29
C LEU A 119 2.16 0.99 8.08
N ALA A 120 3.42 0.62 8.28
CA ALA A 120 4.38 1.46 8.98
C ALA A 120 4.64 2.78 8.22
N LEU A 121 4.69 2.72 6.89
CA LEU A 121 4.87 3.89 6.04
C LEU A 121 3.63 4.80 6.09
N ASP A 122 2.43 4.24 6.04
CA ASP A 122 1.18 5.00 6.13
C ASP A 122 1.04 5.74 7.46
N VAL A 123 1.35 5.07 8.57
CA VAL A 123 1.34 5.70 9.91
C VAL A 123 2.37 6.83 9.98
N ARG A 124 3.58 6.60 9.45
CA ARG A 124 4.61 7.63 9.38
C ARG A 124 4.14 8.84 8.56
N TYR A 125 3.56 8.59 7.38
CA TYR A 125 3.03 9.64 6.52
C TYR A 125 1.91 10.41 7.21
N ALA A 126 0.98 9.74 7.89
CA ALA A 126 -0.11 10.39 8.63
C ALA A 126 0.41 11.33 9.73
N VAL A 127 1.32 10.83 10.58
CA VAL A 127 1.77 11.54 11.78
C VAL A 127 2.84 12.60 11.50
N ARG A 128 3.84 12.28 10.67
CA ARG A 128 5.06 13.09 10.50
C ARG A 128 5.27 13.57 9.07
N GLY A 129 4.55 13.01 8.11
CA GLY A 129 4.94 13.08 6.70
C GLY A 129 6.07 12.09 6.42
N VAL A 130 6.48 12.05 5.16
CA VAL A 130 7.61 11.23 4.71
C VAL A 130 8.82 12.11 4.56
#